data_AF-A0A2V5Z9Q6-F1
#
_entry.id   AF-A0A2V5Z9Q6-F1
#
_cell.length_a   1.000
_cell.length_b   1.000
_cell.length_c   1.000
_cell.angle_alpha   90.00
_cell.angle_beta   90.00
_cell.angle_gamma   90.00
#
_symmetry.space_group_name_H-M   'P 1'
#
loop_
_entity.id
_entity.type
_entity.pdbx_description
1 polymer ?
#
loop_
_entity_poly.entity_id
_entity_poly.type
_entity_poly.pdbx_seq_one_letter_code
_entity_poly.pdbx_strand_id
1 'polypeptide(L)'
;MLIMALMKPLEWWSGWADFFGVSAVILGGILVLVTLLGWTFSWKAGKLKDEALKRYQVEAKQSIAEANKATSIANQQAAAANLELARLQGKMVPRRLTKEQQERLASGVSSLAPQLASVWYGAGDKESENFSWDIASALNAAGWRVFSPASTAALAQGGKPFGSIPRLQTGVIVGSNKDEPSMRAADTFVRELSALGFDTRKAANIGNGSEPVVVVSVQARPDGAQGELKLNAVGR
;
A
#
# COMPACT_ATOMS: atom_id res chain seq x y z
N MET A 1 -30.20 -115.39 9.67
CA MET A 1 -29.69 -115.36 11.05
C MET A 1 -28.31 -114.73 11.00
N LEU A 2 -27.92 -113.74 11.79
CA LEU A 2 -28.55 -113.07 12.92
C LEU A 2 -27.88 -111.68 13.04
N ILE A 3 -28.66 -110.62 13.10
CA ILE A 3 -28.24 -109.28 13.52
C ILE A 3 -28.02 -109.36 15.03
N MET A 4 -26.86 -108.95 15.54
CA MET A 4 -26.70 -108.77 16.98
C MET A 4 -26.02 -107.43 17.27
N ALA A 5 -26.88 -106.52 17.73
CA ALA A 5 -26.60 -105.15 18.08
C ALA A 5 -25.69 -105.07 19.32
N LEU A 6 -24.65 -104.24 19.22
CA LEU A 6 -23.82 -103.84 20.35
C LEU A 6 -24.36 -102.51 20.91
N MET A 7 -25.47 -102.56 21.63
CA MET A 7 -25.92 -101.44 22.47
C MET A 7 -25.01 -101.38 23.70
N LYS A 8 -24.13 -100.37 23.76
CA LYS A 8 -23.33 -100.09 24.96
C LYS A 8 -24.22 -99.48 26.05
N PRO A 9 -23.98 -99.80 27.33
CA PRO A 9 -24.84 -99.42 28.46
C PRO A 9 -24.93 -97.89 28.62
N LEU A 10 -26.10 -97.43 29.10
CA LEU A 10 -26.43 -96.02 29.39
C LEU A 10 -25.41 -95.35 30.34
N GLU A 11 -24.76 -96.14 31.20
CA GLU A 11 -23.72 -95.70 32.15
C GLU A 11 -22.37 -95.33 31.49
N TRP A 12 -22.14 -95.70 30.23
CA TRP A 12 -20.97 -95.19 29.49
C TRP A 12 -21.17 -93.73 29.10
N TRP A 13 -22.40 -93.33 28.79
CA TRP A 13 -22.74 -91.95 28.44
C TRP A 13 -22.69 -91.00 29.64
N SER A 14 -22.90 -91.47 30.89
CA SER A 14 -22.78 -90.63 32.08
C SER A 14 -21.34 -90.21 32.36
N GLY A 15 -20.36 -91.09 32.14
CA GLY A 15 -18.94 -90.74 32.23
C GLY A 15 -18.50 -89.71 31.18
N TRP A 16 -19.08 -89.76 29.98
CA TRP A 16 -18.88 -88.71 28.96
C TRP A 16 -19.59 -87.41 29.34
N ALA A 17 -20.78 -87.48 29.93
CA ALA A 17 -21.50 -86.29 30.40
C ALA A 17 -20.73 -85.54 31.50
N ASP A 18 -20.11 -86.25 32.44
CA ASP A 18 -19.24 -85.65 33.45
C ASP A 18 -17.97 -85.04 32.83
N PHE A 19 -17.35 -85.72 31.86
CA PHE A 19 -16.19 -85.20 31.13
C PHE A 19 -16.52 -83.93 30.32
N PHE A 20 -17.64 -83.92 29.60
CA PHE A 20 -18.14 -82.75 28.86
C PHE A 20 -18.57 -81.62 29.81
N GLY A 21 -19.13 -81.95 30.97
CA GLY A 21 -19.46 -80.98 32.01
C GLY A 21 -18.22 -80.26 32.56
N VAL A 22 -17.18 -81.01 32.93
CA VAL A 22 -15.91 -80.43 33.42
C VAL A 22 -15.20 -79.62 32.33
N SER A 23 -15.16 -80.11 31.09
CA SER A 23 -14.52 -79.38 29.98
C SER A 23 -15.30 -78.12 29.57
N ALA A 24 -16.63 -78.13 29.62
CA ALA A 24 -17.44 -76.93 29.40
C ALA A 24 -17.19 -75.86 30.48
N VAL A 25 -17.02 -76.24 31.75
CA VAL A 25 -16.67 -75.31 32.84
C VAL A 25 -15.28 -74.71 32.63
N ILE A 26 -14.29 -75.51 32.21
CA ILE A 26 -12.94 -75.03 31.91
C ILE A 26 -12.96 -74.05 30.73
N LEU A 27 -13.64 -74.39 29.63
CA LEU A 27 -13.77 -73.52 28.47
C LEU A 27 -14.53 -72.22 28.79
N GLY A 28 -15.60 -72.31 29.57
CA GLY A 28 -16.34 -71.14 30.08
C GLY A 28 -15.44 -70.23 30.93
N GLY A 29 -14.63 -70.81 31.81
CA GLY A 29 -13.65 -70.07 32.62
C GLY A 29 -12.60 -69.35 31.77
N ILE A 30 -12.07 -69.99 30.73
CA ILE A 30 -11.12 -69.38 29.78
C ILE A 30 -11.78 -68.22 29.03
N LEU A 31 -13.03 -68.38 28.59
CA LEU A 31 -13.75 -67.35 27.85
C LEU A 31 -13.99 -66.08 28.71
N VAL A 32 -14.35 -66.27 29.98
CA VAL A 32 -14.46 -65.18 30.97
C VAL A 32 -13.11 -64.49 31.19
N LEU A 33 -12.02 -65.25 31.26
CA LEU A 33 -10.67 -64.70 31.40
C LEU A 33 -10.24 -63.86 30.18
N VAL A 34 -10.47 -64.37 28.96
CA VAL A 34 -10.14 -63.66 27.71
C VAL A 34 -10.96 -62.37 27.58
N THR A 35 -12.25 -62.40 27.93
CA THR A 35 -13.10 -61.21 27.90
C THR A 35 -12.68 -60.16 28.93
N LEU A 36 -12.31 -60.55 30.15
CA LEU A 36 -11.76 -59.65 31.16
C LEU A 36 -10.41 -59.03 30.73
N LEU A 37 -9.51 -59.84 30.15
CA LEU A 37 -8.24 -59.37 29.60
C LEU A 37 -8.45 -58.41 28.41
N GLY A 38 -9.37 -58.72 27.52
CA GLY A 38 -9.75 -57.85 26.41
C GLY A 38 -10.32 -56.51 26.89
N TRP A 39 -11.17 -56.53 27.91
CA TRP A 39 -11.75 -55.32 28.49
C TRP A 39 -10.69 -54.43 29.16
N THR A 40 -9.79 -55.01 29.95
CA THR A 40 -8.70 -54.26 30.61
C THR A 40 -7.71 -53.67 29.61
N PHE A 41 -7.37 -54.43 28.56
CA PHE A 41 -6.52 -53.94 27.47
C PHE A 41 -7.20 -52.82 26.67
N SER A 42 -8.49 -52.99 26.33
CA SER A 42 -9.30 -51.99 25.62
C SER A 42 -9.38 -50.67 26.39
N TRP A 43 -9.61 -50.72 27.71
CA TRP A 43 -9.63 -49.53 28.55
C TRP A 43 -8.27 -48.82 28.63
N LYS A 44 -7.18 -49.59 28.74
CA LYS A 44 -5.82 -49.04 28.78
C LYS A 44 -5.41 -48.43 27.44
N ALA A 45 -5.76 -49.07 26.33
CA ALA A 45 -5.52 -48.57 24.98
C ALA A 45 -6.35 -47.30 24.68
N GLY A 46 -7.59 -47.23 25.15
CA GLY A 46 -8.44 -46.03 25.05
C GLY A 46 -7.81 -44.83 25.76
N LYS A 47 -7.35 -45.01 27.01
CA LYS A 47 -6.70 -43.94 27.78
C LYS A 47 -5.44 -43.39 27.11
N LEU A 48 -4.59 -44.26 26.56
CA LEU A 48 -3.36 -43.83 25.86
C LEU A 48 -3.68 -43.05 24.59
N LYS A 49 -4.70 -43.45 23.83
CA LYS A 49 -5.15 -42.74 22.63
C LYS A 49 -5.76 -41.38 22.98
N ASP A 50 -6.59 -41.32 24.00
CA ASP A 50 -7.19 -40.06 24.45
C ASP A 50 -6.14 -39.07 24.95
N GLU A 51 -5.12 -39.55 25.67
CA GLU A 51 -4.01 -38.71 26.12
C GLU A 51 -3.16 -38.21 24.96
N ALA A 52 -2.82 -39.09 24.00
CA ALA A 52 -2.11 -38.70 22.79
C ALA A 52 -2.91 -37.67 21.99
N LEU A 53 -4.21 -37.90 21.78
CA LEU A 53 -5.09 -37.00 21.06
C LEU A 53 -5.18 -35.63 21.76
N LYS A 54 -5.30 -35.62 23.09
CA LYS A 54 -5.28 -34.37 23.87
C LYS A 54 -3.97 -33.61 23.71
N ARG A 55 -2.83 -34.30 23.75
CA ARG A 55 -1.51 -33.67 23.51
C ARG A 55 -1.42 -33.07 22.11
N TYR A 56 -1.79 -33.82 21.08
CA TYR A 56 -1.82 -33.32 19.70
C TYR A 56 -2.77 -32.13 19.53
N GLN A 57 -3.95 -32.16 20.17
CA GLN A 57 -4.88 -31.04 20.11
C GLN A 57 -4.33 -29.79 20.81
N VAL A 58 -3.63 -29.94 21.94
CA VAL A 58 -2.99 -28.81 22.63
C VAL A 58 -1.84 -28.24 21.81
N GLU A 59 -0.98 -29.11 21.28
CA GLU A 59 0.16 -28.71 20.44
C GLU A 59 -0.30 -28.05 19.13
N ALA A 60 -1.29 -28.64 18.46
CA ALA A 60 -1.89 -28.04 17.26
C ALA A 60 -2.54 -26.68 17.57
N LYS A 61 -3.25 -26.55 18.70
CA LYS A 61 -3.81 -25.26 19.13
C LYS A 61 -2.72 -24.23 19.43
N GLN A 62 -1.61 -24.63 20.03
CA GLN A 62 -0.47 -23.75 20.28
C GLN A 62 0.19 -23.31 18.97
N SER A 63 0.48 -24.24 18.07
CA SER A 63 1.04 -23.95 16.75
C SER A 63 0.14 -23.03 15.92
N ILE A 64 -1.18 -23.27 15.92
CA ILE A 64 -2.16 -22.38 15.27
C ILE A 64 -2.16 -20.99 15.92
N ALA A 65 -2.11 -20.90 17.25
CA ALA A 65 -2.07 -19.62 17.95
C ALA A 65 -0.78 -18.84 17.64
N GLU A 66 0.37 -19.51 17.58
CA GLU A 66 1.66 -18.92 17.21
C GLU A 66 1.67 -18.46 15.74
N ALA A 67 1.19 -19.30 14.82
CA ALA A 67 1.07 -18.95 13.41
C ALA A 67 0.13 -17.76 13.19
N ASN A 68 -1.00 -17.72 13.91
CA ASN A 68 -1.93 -16.58 13.87
C ASN A 68 -1.29 -15.31 14.43
N LYS A 69 -0.50 -15.41 15.50
CA LYS A 69 0.23 -14.27 16.07
C LYS A 69 1.30 -13.75 15.09
N ALA A 70 2.08 -14.63 14.49
CA ALA A 70 3.08 -14.27 13.48
C ALA A 70 2.43 -13.61 12.27
N THR A 71 1.30 -14.16 11.79
CA THR A 71 0.53 -13.61 10.68
C THR A 71 -0.03 -12.22 11.01
N SER A 72 -0.55 -12.03 12.23
CA SER A 72 -1.06 -10.74 12.69
C SER A 72 0.05 -9.67 12.71
N ILE A 73 1.23 -10.01 13.26
CA ILE A 73 2.39 -9.10 13.28
C ILE A 73 2.86 -8.78 11.87
N ALA A 74 2.98 -9.78 10.99
CA ALA A 74 3.37 -9.60 9.60
C ALA A 74 2.38 -8.70 8.85
N ASN A 75 1.07 -8.88 9.06
CA ASN A 75 0.03 -8.04 8.47
C ASN A 75 0.11 -6.59 8.97
N GLN A 76 0.37 -6.37 10.26
CA GLN A 76 0.56 -5.02 10.80
C GLN A 76 1.79 -4.34 10.20
N GLN A 77 2.91 -5.05 10.09
CA GLN A 77 4.13 -4.53 9.46
C GLN A 77 3.92 -4.23 7.98
N ALA A 78 3.25 -5.11 7.24
CA ALA A 78 2.92 -4.88 5.84
C ALA A 78 2.00 -3.66 5.66
N ALA A 79 0.98 -3.49 6.51
CA ALA A 79 0.11 -2.32 6.48
C ALA A 79 0.89 -1.02 6.75
N ALA A 80 1.79 -1.02 7.73
CA ALA A 80 2.64 0.13 8.03
C ALA A 80 3.61 0.46 6.88
N ALA A 81 4.24 -0.55 6.29
CA ALA A 81 5.14 -0.39 5.14
C ALA A 81 4.40 0.15 3.91
N ASN A 82 3.19 -0.36 3.64
CA ASN A 82 2.35 0.10 2.53
C ASN A 82 1.90 1.55 2.73
N LEU A 83 1.57 1.95 3.96
CA LEU A 83 1.22 3.33 4.29
C LEU A 83 2.40 4.28 4.04
N GLU A 84 3.60 3.88 4.48
CA GLU A 84 4.81 4.68 4.27
C GLU A 84 5.20 4.76 2.80
N LEU A 85 5.07 3.65 2.06
CA LEU A 85 5.29 3.61 0.62
C LEU A 85 4.32 4.54 -0.12
N ALA A 86 3.02 4.51 0.21
CA ALA A 86 2.03 5.41 -0.37
C ALA A 86 2.36 6.89 -0.07
N ARG A 87 2.82 7.19 1.15
CA ARG A 87 3.26 8.53 1.55
C ARG A 87 4.48 8.98 0.76
N LEU A 88 5.46 8.10 0.53
CA LEU A 88 6.67 8.39 -0.25
C LEU A 88 6.33 8.59 -1.72
N GLN A 89 5.51 7.71 -2.30
CA GLN A 89 5.03 7.85 -3.69
C GLN A 89 4.30 9.18 -3.89
N GLY A 90 3.46 9.60 -2.94
CA GLY A 90 2.80 10.91 -2.99
C GLY A 90 3.78 12.09 -3.05
N LYS A 91 4.96 12.00 -2.41
CA LYS A 91 6.01 13.02 -2.50
C LYS A 91 6.79 12.99 -3.82
N MET A 92 6.72 11.88 -4.55
CA MET A 92 7.47 11.68 -5.79
C MET A 92 6.66 12.00 -7.06
N VAL A 93 5.36 12.25 -6.95
CA VAL A 93 4.50 12.59 -8.09
C VAL A 93 5.01 13.88 -8.78
N PRO A 94 5.22 13.85 -10.11
CA PRO A 94 5.50 15.06 -10.90
C PRO A 94 4.38 16.10 -10.78
N ARG A 95 4.71 17.39 -10.71
CA ARG A 95 3.71 18.46 -10.75
C ARG A 95 3.03 18.43 -12.12
N ARG A 96 1.70 18.34 -12.11
CA ARG A 96 0.83 18.43 -13.28
C ARG A 96 -0.41 19.19 -12.90
N LEU A 97 -0.97 19.96 -13.83
CA LEU A 97 -2.32 20.50 -13.67
C LEU A 97 -3.30 19.52 -14.31
N THR A 98 -4.29 19.05 -13.54
CA THR A 98 -5.44 18.34 -14.13
C THR A 98 -6.24 19.30 -15.03
N LYS A 99 -7.12 18.76 -15.88
CA LYS A 99 -7.94 19.62 -16.77
C LYS A 99 -8.80 20.59 -15.97
N GLU A 100 -9.39 20.13 -14.87
CA GLU A 100 -10.22 20.92 -13.97
C GLU A 100 -9.39 22.03 -13.31
N GLN A 101 -8.14 21.74 -12.94
CA GLN A 101 -7.22 22.74 -12.39
C GLN A 101 -6.80 23.76 -13.46
N GLN A 102 -6.57 23.34 -14.71
CA GLN A 102 -6.28 24.25 -15.82
C GLN A 102 -7.46 25.18 -16.09
N GLU A 103 -8.68 24.66 -16.12
CA GLU A 103 -9.91 25.45 -16.28
C GLU A 103 -10.11 26.44 -15.12
N ARG A 104 -9.89 25.99 -13.88
CA ARG A 104 -9.96 26.86 -12.71
C ARG A 104 -8.93 27.98 -12.78
N LEU A 105 -7.68 27.66 -13.08
CA LEU A 105 -6.61 28.64 -13.27
C LEU A 105 -6.98 29.64 -14.38
N ALA A 106 -7.45 29.13 -15.52
CA ALA A 106 -7.83 29.95 -16.67
C ALA A 106 -8.97 30.92 -16.31
N SER A 107 -10.01 30.42 -15.62
CA SER A 107 -11.13 31.25 -15.18
C SER A 107 -10.68 32.38 -14.24
N GLY A 108 -9.77 32.07 -13.30
CA GLY A 108 -9.27 33.01 -12.29
C GLY A 108 -8.43 34.15 -12.86
N VAL A 109 -7.83 33.95 -14.04
CA VAL A 109 -6.95 34.96 -14.69
C VAL A 109 -7.54 35.55 -15.97
N SER A 110 -8.72 35.09 -16.42
CA SER A 110 -9.35 35.52 -17.67
C SER A 110 -9.69 37.02 -17.73
N SER A 111 -10.05 37.63 -16.60
CA SER A 111 -10.37 39.06 -16.49
C SER A 111 -9.19 40.00 -16.77
N LEU A 112 -7.97 39.45 -16.80
CA LEU A 112 -6.72 40.17 -17.08
C LEU A 112 -6.25 39.98 -18.52
N ALA A 113 -7.00 39.24 -19.34
CA ALA A 113 -6.72 39.11 -20.76
C ALA A 113 -7.03 40.42 -21.52
N PRO A 114 -6.29 40.74 -22.60
CA PRO A 114 -5.12 40.02 -23.10
C PRO A 114 -3.82 40.49 -22.40
N GLN A 115 -3.19 39.60 -21.64
CA GLN A 115 -1.86 39.82 -21.05
C GLN A 115 -0.83 38.94 -21.78
N LEU A 116 0.36 39.48 -22.03
CA LEU A 116 1.47 38.71 -22.58
C LEU A 116 2.14 37.88 -21.49
N ALA A 117 2.35 36.59 -21.74
CA ALA A 117 3.06 35.67 -20.86
C ALA A 117 4.20 34.95 -21.57
N SER A 118 5.35 34.88 -20.91
CA SER A 118 6.49 34.08 -21.32
C SER A 118 6.77 33.02 -20.27
N VAL A 119 6.73 31.75 -20.65
CA VAL A 119 6.95 30.62 -19.74
C VAL A 119 8.31 30.01 -19.99
N TRP A 120 9.09 29.82 -18.92
CA TRP A 120 10.46 29.33 -18.97
C TRP A 120 10.65 28.18 -17.99
N TYR A 121 11.49 27.21 -18.35
CA TYR A 121 11.90 26.11 -17.47
C TYR A 121 13.40 25.84 -17.56
N GLY A 122 13.95 25.10 -16.60
CA GLY A 122 15.36 24.69 -16.61
C GLY A 122 15.64 23.62 -17.67
N ALA A 123 16.66 23.81 -18.50
CA ALA A 123 17.07 22.83 -19.49
C ALA A 123 17.45 21.49 -18.82
N GLY A 124 16.93 20.38 -19.36
CA GLY A 124 17.16 19.03 -18.83
C GLY A 124 16.15 18.58 -17.76
N ASP A 125 15.29 19.48 -17.24
CA ASP A 125 14.22 19.10 -16.32
C ASP A 125 12.91 18.83 -17.08
N LYS A 126 12.68 17.54 -17.38
CA LYS A 126 11.46 17.09 -18.09
C LYS A 126 10.18 17.25 -17.27
N GLU A 127 10.27 17.28 -15.94
CA GLU A 127 9.08 17.53 -15.12
C GLU A 127 8.66 19.00 -15.23
N SER A 128 9.61 19.92 -15.06
CA SER A 128 9.37 21.35 -15.21
C SER A 128 8.92 21.72 -16.63
N GLU A 129 9.46 21.06 -17.66
CA GLU A 129 9.01 21.23 -19.05
C GLU A 129 7.52 20.90 -19.21
N ASN A 130 7.09 19.70 -18.78
CA ASN A 130 5.69 19.28 -18.89
C ASN A 130 4.76 20.18 -18.07
N PHE A 131 5.16 20.55 -16.86
CA PHE A 131 4.37 21.46 -16.03
C PHE A 131 4.26 22.87 -16.63
N SER A 132 5.31 23.35 -17.30
CA SER A 132 5.27 24.61 -18.04
C SER A 132 4.28 24.58 -19.20
N TRP A 133 4.16 23.45 -19.89
CA TRP A 133 3.16 23.26 -20.94
C TRP A 133 1.74 23.26 -20.39
N ASP A 134 1.50 22.63 -19.24
CA ASP A 134 0.20 22.68 -18.57
C ASP A 134 -0.19 24.12 -18.21
N ILE A 135 0.75 24.90 -17.64
CA ILE A 135 0.54 26.32 -17.30
C ILE A 135 0.27 27.16 -18.55
N ALA A 136 1.09 27.00 -19.59
CA ALA A 136 0.94 27.75 -20.83
C ALA A 136 -0.41 27.46 -21.50
N SER A 137 -0.86 26.20 -21.46
CA SER A 137 -2.16 25.78 -21.98
C SER A 137 -3.31 26.46 -21.23
N ALA A 138 -3.24 26.50 -19.89
CA ALA A 138 -4.25 27.17 -19.07
C ALA A 138 -4.30 28.69 -19.32
N LEU A 139 -3.14 29.35 -19.41
CA LEU A 139 -3.07 30.78 -19.72
C LEU A 139 -3.63 31.09 -21.11
N ASN A 140 -3.29 30.27 -22.11
CA ASN A 140 -3.81 30.43 -23.47
C ASN A 140 -5.35 30.24 -23.50
N ALA A 141 -5.88 29.26 -22.76
CA ALA A 141 -7.32 29.06 -22.60
C ALA A 141 -8.02 30.26 -21.91
N ALA A 142 -7.29 31.01 -21.06
CA ALA A 142 -7.78 32.24 -20.44
C ALA A 142 -7.79 33.46 -21.38
N GLY A 143 -7.36 33.32 -22.64
CA GLY A 143 -7.26 34.41 -23.61
C GLY A 143 -5.98 35.25 -23.50
N TRP A 144 -4.99 34.79 -22.74
CA TRP A 144 -3.68 35.45 -22.69
C TRP A 144 -2.89 35.18 -23.97
N ARG A 145 -1.96 36.09 -24.30
CA ARG A 145 -1.01 35.89 -25.38
C ARG A 145 0.19 35.14 -24.81
N VAL A 146 0.36 33.87 -25.12
CA VAL A 146 1.37 33.02 -24.49
C VAL A 146 2.43 32.61 -25.50
N PHE A 147 3.70 32.86 -25.19
CA PHE A 147 4.81 32.26 -25.93
C PHE A 147 4.93 30.77 -25.59
N SER A 148 5.29 29.94 -26.58
CA SER A 148 5.61 28.53 -26.31
C SER A 148 6.68 28.41 -25.23
N PRO A 149 6.51 27.50 -24.24
CA PRO A 149 7.49 27.33 -23.18
C PRO A 149 8.90 27.09 -23.70
N ALA A 150 9.87 27.83 -23.17
CA ALA A 150 11.26 27.76 -23.62
C ALA A 150 12.20 27.30 -22.49
N SER A 151 13.21 26.51 -22.85
CA SER A 151 14.23 26.04 -21.91
C SER A 151 15.31 27.10 -21.68
N THR A 152 15.77 27.21 -20.43
CA THR A 152 16.88 28.09 -20.03
C THR A 152 18.04 27.26 -19.51
N ALA A 153 19.25 27.57 -19.96
CA ALA A 153 20.48 26.98 -19.43
C ALA A 153 21.33 28.08 -18.81
N ALA A 154 21.65 27.93 -17.52
CA ALA A 154 22.59 28.81 -16.84
C ALA A 154 24.00 28.22 -16.95
N LEU A 155 24.90 28.92 -17.63
CA LEU A 155 26.30 28.55 -17.74
C LEU A 155 27.12 29.32 -16.70
N ALA A 156 27.80 28.59 -15.82
CA ALA A 156 28.75 29.19 -14.90
C ALA A 156 30.02 29.58 -15.67
N GLN A 157 30.44 30.85 -15.54
CA GLN A 157 31.69 31.35 -16.13
C GLN A 157 32.94 30.84 -15.40
N GLY A 158 32.78 30.19 -14.25
CA GLY A 158 33.84 29.62 -13.44
C GLY A 158 33.31 29.07 -12.11
N GLY A 159 34.17 28.38 -11.36
CA GLY A 159 33.86 27.96 -10.00
C GLY A 159 33.69 29.18 -9.09
N LYS A 160 32.65 29.18 -8.25
CA LYS A 160 32.53 30.15 -7.16
C LYS A 160 32.84 29.46 -5.83
N PRO A 161 33.31 30.19 -4.80
CA PRO A 161 33.53 29.61 -3.48
C PRO A 161 32.30 28.87 -2.96
N PHE A 162 32.51 27.73 -2.30
CA PHE A 162 31.42 26.97 -1.69
C PHE A 162 30.60 27.86 -0.74
N GLY A 163 29.27 27.80 -0.85
CA GLY A 163 28.34 28.63 -0.06
C GLY A 163 28.09 30.05 -0.60
N SER A 164 28.81 30.51 -1.62
CA SER A 164 28.57 31.84 -2.23
C SER A 164 27.42 31.87 -3.23
N ILE A 165 26.98 30.70 -3.69
CA ILE A 165 25.84 30.55 -4.60
C ILE A 165 24.66 30.04 -3.76
N PRO A 166 23.51 30.73 -3.77
CA PRO A 166 22.30 30.19 -3.15
C PRO A 166 21.93 28.87 -3.82
N ARG A 167 21.30 27.97 -3.05
CA ARG A 167 20.79 26.72 -3.62
C ARG A 167 19.83 27.01 -4.78
N LEU A 168 19.73 26.06 -5.70
CA LEU A 168 18.74 26.09 -6.78
C LEU A 168 17.38 26.45 -6.21
N GLN A 169 16.77 27.46 -6.79
CA GLN A 169 15.42 27.85 -6.42
C GLN A 169 14.46 26.73 -6.83
N THR A 170 13.37 26.59 -6.09
CA THR A 170 12.33 25.60 -6.38
C THR A 170 10.96 26.27 -6.52
N GLY A 171 10.02 25.56 -7.14
CA GLY A 171 8.64 26.02 -7.33
C GLY A 171 8.45 26.84 -8.61
N VAL A 172 7.45 27.71 -8.61
CA VAL A 172 7.15 28.63 -9.71
C VAL A 172 7.46 30.06 -9.28
N ILE A 173 8.27 30.75 -10.08
CA ILE A 173 8.65 32.14 -9.83
C ILE A 173 8.00 33.01 -10.90
N VAL A 174 7.26 34.02 -10.49
CA VAL A 174 6.49 34.88 -11.38
C VAL A 174 7.06 36.29 -11.33
N GLY A 175 7.69 36.73 -12.41
CA GLY A 175 8.11 38.11 -12.62
C GLY A 175 7.10 38.89 -13.44
N SER A 176 7.21 40.22 -13.37
CA SER A 176 6.46 41.14 -14.22
C SER A 176 7.35 42.30 -14.62
N ASN A 177 6.93 43.07 -15.63
CA ASN A 177 7.41 44.42 -15.80
C ASN A 177 6.76 45.37 -14.77
N LYS A 178 7.30 46.60 -14.68
CA LYS A 178 6.90 47.62 -13.70
C LYS A 178 5.53 48.26 -13.97
N ASP A 179 4.91 47.98 -15.11
CA ASP A 179 3.58 48.50 -15.41
C ASP A 179 2.51 47.86 -14.51
N GLU A 180 1.49 48.65 -14.17
CA GLU A 180 0.42 48.22 -13.27
C GLU A 180 -0.34 46.96 -13.77
N PRO A 181 -0.69 46.84 -15.06
CA PRO A 181 -1.34 45.64 -15.59
C PRO A 181 -0.51 44.37 -15.35
N SER A 182 0.78 44.38 -15.69
CA SER A 182 1.65 43.21 -15.53
C SER A 182 1.86 42.85 -14.06
N MET A 183 2.00 43.84 -13.18
CA MET A 183 2.11 43.58 -11.74
C MET A 183 0.84 42.92 -11.18
N ARG A 184 -0.34 43.47 -11.52
CA ARG A 184 -1.64 42.93 -11.09
C ARG A 184 -1.87 41.53 -11.65
N ALA A 185 -1.45 41.29 -12.88
CA ALA A 185 -1.58 40.01 -13.54
C ALA A 185 -0.67 38.96 -12.90
N ALA A 186 0.58 39.30 -12.60
CA ALA A 186 1.49 38.44 -11.86
C ALA A 186 0.98 38.11 -10.45
N ASP A 187 0.48 39.10 -9.70
CA ASP A 187 -0.05 38.88 -8.34
C ASP A 187 -1.27 37.97 -8.34
N THR A 188 -2.16 38.15 -9.31
CA THR A 188 -3.35 37.30 -9.48
C THR A 188 -2.93 35.88 -9.87
N PHE A 189 -2.03 35.73 -10.84
CA PHE A 189 -1.54 34.41 -11.25
C PHE A 189 -0.85 33.66 -10.09
N VAL A 190 0.00 34.35 -9.30
CA VAL A 190 0.63 33.77 -8.10
C VAL A 190 -0.43 33.27 -7.13
N ARG A 191 -1.47 34.07 -6.88
CA ARG A 191 -2.56 33.71 -5.96
C ARG A 191 -3.33 32.48 -6.46
N GLU A 192 -3.75 32.48 -7.72
CA GLU A 192 -4.53 31.37 -8.28
C GLU A 192 -3.73 30.06 -8.30
N LEU A 193 -2.45 30.09 -8.72
CA LEU A 193 -1.62 28.89 -8.76
C LEU A 193 -1.27 28.39 -7.35
N SER A 194 -1.09 29.30 -6.39
CA SER A 194 -0.90 28.93 -4.97
C SER A 194 -2.16 28.31 -4.36
N ALA A 195 -3.35 28.79 -4.74
CA ALA A 195 -4.62 28.24 -4.29
C ALA A 195 -4.87 26.81 -4.80
N LEU A 196 -4.23 26.43 -5.91
CA LEU A 196 -4.18 25.05 -6.41
C LEU A 196 -3.15 24.16 -5.68
N GLY A 197 -2.42 24.71 -4.70
CA GLY A 197 -1.48 23.94 -3.87
C GLY A 197 -0.06 23.86 -4.44
N PHE A 198 0.32 24.71 -5.41
CA PHE A 198 1.67 24.75 -5.95
C PHE A 198 2.48 25.88 -5.32
N ASP A 199 3.73 25.60 -4.93
CA ASP A 199 4.63 26.62 -4.40
C ASP A 199 4.95 27.66 -5.48
N THR A 200 4.30 28.82 -5.36
CA THR A 200 4.40 29.91 -6.31
C THR A 200 4.73 31.20 -5.57
N ARG A 201 5.66 31.98 -6.11
CA ARG A 201 6.03 33.28 -5.52
C ARG A 201 6.36 34.31 -6.57
N LYS A 202 6.24 35.58 -6.19
CA LYS A 202 6.69 36.70 -7.03
C LYS A 202 8.21 36.75 -7.07
N ALA A 203 8.78 37.11 -8.21
CA ALA A 203 10.19 37.42 -8.34
C ALA A 203 10.53 38.69 -7.54
N ALA A 204 11.70 38.71 -6.89
CA ALA A 204 12.17 39.90 -6.17
C ALA A 204 12.52 41.06 -7.13
N ASN A 205 12.95 40.73 -8.35
CA ASN A 205 13.31 41.70 -9.36
C ASN A 205 12.14 41.91 -10.33
N ILE A 206 11.82 43.17 -10.58
CA ILE A 206 10.81 43.58 -11.56
C ILE A 206 11.53 44.03 -12.82
N GLY A 207 11.06 43.56 -13.98
CA GLY A 207 11.59 43.96 -15.28
C GLY A 207 11.29 45.43 -15.61
N ASN A 208 12.16 46.07 -16.39
CA ASN A 208 11.97 47.42 -16.91
C ASN A 208 11.64 47.41 -18.42
N GLY A 209 11.12 46.31 -18.95
CA GLY A 209 10.76 46.23 -20.37
C GLY A 209 9.61 47.21 -20.69
N SER A 210 9.57 47.67 -21.94
CA SER A 210 8.53 48.58 -22.43
C SER A 210 7.21 47.88 -22.76
N GLU A 211 7.21 46.57 -22.96
CA GLU A 211 6.01 45.77 -23.25
C GLU A 211 5.45 45.14 -21.95
N PRO A 212 4.14 45.20 -21.69
CA PRO A 212 3.55 44.59 -20.49
C PRO A 212 3.64 43.07 -20.59
N VAL A 213 4.51 42.44 -19.80
CA VAL A 213 4.75 40.99 -19.82
C VAL A 213 4.83 40.40 -18.42
N VAL A 214 4.25 39.21 -18.27
CA VAL A 214 4.41 38.33 -17.11
C VAL A 214 5.39 37.22 -17.49
N VAL A 215 6.42 37.03 -16.68
CA VAL A 215 7.45 36.00 -16.89
C VAL A 215 7.25 34.91 -15.86
N VAL A 216 6.90 33.71 -16.31
CA VAL A 216 6.71 32.55 -15.43
C VAL A 216 7.92 31.64 -15.57
N SER A 217 8.68 31.48 -14.50
CA SER A 217 9.87 30.63 -14.45
C SER A 217 9.57 29.41 -13.57
N VAL A 218 9.37 28.27 -14.21
CA VAL A 218 9.17 26.98 -13.55
C VAL A 218 10.55 26.41 -13.18
N GLN A 219 10.84 26.42 -11.89
CA GLN A 219 12.05 25.83 -11.33
C GLN A 219 11.81 24.38 -10.92
N ALA A 220 12.88 23.71 -10.52
CA ALA A 220 12.85 22.37 -9.96
C ALA A 220 11.75 22.21 -8.90
N ARG A 221 11.19 21.00 -8.81
CA ARG A 221 10.14 20.70 -7.84
C ARG A 221 10.63 20.97 -6.41
N PRO A 222 9.84 21.69 -5.58
CA PRO A 222 10.11 21.79 -4.16
C PRO A 222 10.07 20.44 -3.46
N ASP A 223 10.67 20.39 -2.27
CA ASP A 223 10.54 19.23 -1.40
C ASP A 223 9.11 19.16 -0.84
N GLY A 224 8.53 17.96 -0.85
CA GLY A 224 7.20 17.69 -0.29
C GLY A 224 6.08 17.61 -1.33
N ALA A 225 4.85 17.48 -0.83
CA ALA A 225 3.67 17.37 -1.67
C ALA A 225 3.36 18.70 -2.38
N GLN A 226 2.84 18.62 -3.59
CA GLN A 226 2.39 19.76 -4.41
C GLN A 226 0.99 19.46 -4.95
N GLY A 227 0.24 20.51 -5.31
CA GLY A 227 -1.11 20.37 -5.83
C GLY A 227 -2.11 19.88 -4.77
N GLU A 228 -3.05 19.04 -5.19
CA GLU A 228 -4.07 18.43 -4.30
C GLU A 228 -3.47 17.70 -3.10
N LEU A 229 -2.33 17.03 -3.27
CA LEU A 229 -1.67 16.32 -2.18
C LEU A 229 -1.22 17.30 -1.08
N LYS A 230 -0.83 18.52 -1.46
CA LYS A 230 -0.48 19.57 -0.50
C LYS A 230 -1.74 20.10 0.20
N LEU A 231 -2.81 20.37 -0.56
CA LEU A 231 -4.07 20.86 -0.01
C LEU A 231 -4.68 19.87 0.99
N ASN A 232 -4.68 18.58 0.66
CA ASN A 232 -5.19 17.51 1.52
C ASN A 232 -4.35 17.29 2.78
N ALA A 233 -3.06 17.63 2.76
CA ALA A 233 -2.20 17.55 3.94
C ALA A 233 -2.41 18.73 4.91
N VAL A 234 -2.86 19.90 4.42
CA VAL A 234 -3.13 21.09 5.24
C VAL A 234 -4.56 21.08 5.78
N GLY A 235 -5.51 20.44 5.09
CA GLY A 235 -6.91 20.32 5.52
C GLY A 235 -7.19 19.23 6.56
N ARG A 236 -6.16 18.55 7.08
CA ARG A 236 -6.24 17.58 8.19
C ARG A 236 -5.59 18.16 9.43
#